data_AF-A0ABD4U1M7-F1
#
_entry.id   AF-A0ABD4U1M7-F1
#
_cell.length_a   1.000
_cell.length_b   1.000
_cell.length_c   1.000
_cell.angle_alpha   90.00
_cell.angle_beta   90.00
_cell.angle_gamma   90.00
#
_symmetry.space_group_name_H-M   'P 1'
#
loop_
_entity.id
_entity.type
_entity.pdbx_description
1 polymer ?
#
loop_
_entity_poly.entity_id
_entity_poly.type
_entity_poly.pdbx_seq_one_letter_code
_entity_poly.pdbx_strand_id
1 'polypeptide(L)'
;MQVILPEEQTKEIQLFVANLIKNEIETVKEDSGQISPFLNKKQTCQYLGISNNTLDIWIRKGMPHIRIGKTIRFDKDSIRRWMIQLENHF
;
A
#
# COMPACT_ATOMS: atom_id res chain seq x y z
N MET A 1 40.03 -23.65 8.08
CA MET A 1 38.75 -24.32 8.39
C MET A 1 37.63 -23.54 7.71
N GLN A 2 36.92 -24.14 6.77
CA GLN A 2 35.66 -23.57 6.28
C GLN A 2 34.55 -24.09 7.19
N VAL A 3 33.83 -23.20 7.85
CA VAL A 3 32.65 -23.54 8.62
C VAL A 3 31.53 -23.77 7.61
N ILE A 4 31.32 -25.02 7.22
CA ILE A 4 30.22 -25.43 6.36
C ILE A 4 29.03 -25.68 7.29
N LEU A 5 28.06 -24.77 7.28
CA LEU A 5 26.83 -24.93 8.04
C LEU A 5 25.99 -26.06 7.42
N PRO A 6 25.50 -27.02 8.22
CA PRO A 6 24.56 -28.04 7.76
C PRO A 6 23.32 -27.38 7.17
N GLU A 7 22.78 -27.96 6.09
CA GLU A 7 21.64 -27.41 5.34
C GLU A 7 20.41 -27.15 6.24
N GLU A 8 20.20 -28.01 7.24
CA GLU A 8 19.14 -27.88 8.24
C GLU A 8 19.30 -26.62 9.09
N GLN A 9 20.51 -26.31 9.57
CA GLN A 9 20.80 -25.09 10.32
C GLN A 9 20.64 -23.85 9.44
N THR A 10 21.01 -23.93 8.15
CA THR A 10 20.80 -22.79 7.23
C THR A 10 19.33 -22.51 6.98
N LYS A 11 18.47 -23.53 6.93
CA LYS A 11 17.01 -23.37 6.81
C LYS A 11 16.40 -22.74 8.05
N GLU A 12 16.80 -23.17 9.24
CA GLU A 12 16.33 -22.57 10.50
C GLU A 12 16.71 -21.10 10.59
N ILE A 13 17.95 -20.75 10.23
CA ILE A 13 18.40 -19.35 10.19
C ILE A 13 17.59 -18.55 9.17
N GLN A 14 17.35 -19.08 7.97
CA GLN A 14 16.53 -18.40 6.96
C GLN A 14 15.10 -18.14 7.44
N LEU A 15 14.46 -19.14 8.06
CA LEU A 15 13.13 -19.02 8.64
C LEU A 15 13.10 -17.97 9.76
N PHE A 16 14.08 -18.01 10.65
CA PHE A 16 14.20 -17.06 11.74
C PHE A 16 14.37 -15.63 11.22
N VAL A 17 15.28 -15.40 10.27
CA VAL A 17 15.51 -14.10 9.65
C VAL A 17 14.26 -13.61 8.89
N ALA A 18 13.59 -14.49 8.14
CA ALA A 18 12.36 -14.14 7.44
C ALA A 18 11.25 -13.71 8.40
N ASN A 19 11.07 -14.43 9.51
CA ASN A 19 10.10 -14.08 10.55
C ASN A 19 10.47 -12.77 11.25
N LEU A 20 11.75 -12.54 11.54
CA LEU A 20 12.23 -11.34 12.19
C LEU A 20 12.00 -10.10 11.31
N ILE A 21 12.31 -10.19 10.02
CA ILE A 21 12.01 -9.14 9.04
C ILE A 21 10.51 -8.90 8.92
N LYS A 22 9.70 -9.97 8.85
CA LYS A 22 8.24 -9.86 8.74
C LYS A 22 7.65 -9.15 9.95
N ASN A 23 8.07 -9.53 11.16
CA ASN A 23 7.65 -8.91 12.40
C ASN A 23 8.07 -7.45 12.46
N GLU A 24 9.31 -7.11 12.09
CA GLU A 24 9.76 -5.72 12.08
C GLU A 24 8.94 -4.85 11.10
N ILE A 25 8.61 -5.39 9.92
CA ILE A 25 7.73 -4.71 8.95
C ILE A 25 6.31 -4.53 9.51
N GLU A 26 5.78 -5.51 10.23
CA GLU A 26 4.46 -5.43 10.87
C GLU A 26 4.46 -4.39 12.01
N THR A 27 5.45 -4.42 12.90
CA THR A 27 5.63 -3.44 13.98
C THR A 27 5.80 -2.02 13.44
N VAL A 28 6.60 -1.83 12.39
CA VAL A 28 6.76 -0.51 11.73
C VAL A 28 5.45 -0.02 11.10
N LYS A 29 4.61 -0.92 10.59
CA LYS A 29 3.28 -0.55 10.08
C LYS A 29 2.35 -0.09 11.22
N GLU A 30 2.43 -0.72 12.38
CA GLU A 30 1.62 -0.39 13.56
C GLU A 30 2.05 0.93 14.21
N ASP A 31 3.34 1.15 14.45
CA ASP A 31 3.86 2.34 15.13
C ASP A 31 3.81 3.63 14.28
N SER A 32 3.77 3.52 12.95
CA SER A 32 3.77 4.69 12.06
C SER A 32 2.41 5.38 11.91
N GLY A 33 1.35 4.90 12.58
CA GLY A 33 -0.01 5.43 12.39
C GLY A 33 -0.52 5.29 10.94
N GLN A 34 0.14 4.44 10.12
CA GLN A 34 -0.09 4.31 8.68
C GLN A 34 -1.11 3.24 8.28
N ILE A 35 -1.83 2.63 9.22
CA ILE A 35 -2.86 1.64 8.89
C ILE A 35 -4.25 2.28 8.83
N SER A 36 -4.36 3.52 8.36
CA SER A 36 -5.65 3.91 7.77
C SER A 36 -5.68 3.30 6.37
N PRO A 37 -6.68 2.45 6.03
CA PRO A 37 -6.87 1.97 4.65
C PRO A 37 -7.14 3.16 3.69
N PHE A 38 -7.39 4.33 4.25
CA PHE A 38 -7.75 5.53 3.53
C PHE A 38 -6.55 6.47 3.33
N LEU A 39 -6.26 6.73 2.07
CA LEU A 39 -5.29 7.73 1.63
C LEU A 39 -5.92 9.12 1.64
N ASN A 40 -5.14 10.13 2.01
CA ASN A 40 -5.49 11.53 1.73
C ASN A 40 -5.18 11.89 0.26
N LYS A 41 -5.57 13.09 -0.18
CA LYS A 41 -5.35 13.55 -1.57
C LYS A 41 -3.88 13.49 -2.00
N LYS A 42 -2.95 13.98 -1.15
CA LYS A 42 -1.51 13.97 -1.43
C LYS A 42 -0.96 12.54 -1.57
N GLN A 43 -1.34 11.66 -0.64
CA GLN A 43 -0.94 10.25 -0.67
C GLN A 43 -1.52 9.53 -1.89
N THR A 44 -2.74 9.87 -2.30
CA THR A 44 -3.40 9.29 -3.49
C THR A 44 -2.67 9.68 -4.76
N CYS A 45 -2.28 10.94 -4.90
CA CYS A 45 -1.44 11.40 -6.01
C CYS A 45 -0.10 10.65 -6.07
N GLN A 46 0.57 10.49 -4.93
CA GLN A 46 1.83 9.74 -4.84
C GLN A 46 1.63 8.25 -5.16
N TYR A 47 0.57 7.64 -4.66
CA TYR A 47 0.23 6.23 -4.89
C TYR A 47 -0.05 5.94 -6.37
N LEU A 48 -0.71 6.86 -7.07
CA LEU A 48 -1.08 6.71 -8.47
C LEU A 48 -0.04 7.26 -9.45
N GLY A 49 0.97 7.98 -8.96
CA GLY A 49 1.96 8.66 -9.81
C GLY A 49 1.37 9.80 -10.66
N ILE A 50 0.34 10.51 -10.16
CA ILE A 50 -0.37 11.55 -10.91
C ILE A 50 -0.31 12.93 -10.22
N SER A 51 -0.58 13.98 -10.99
CA SER A 51 -0.71 15.34 -10.45
C SER A 51 -2.03 15.53 -9.68
N ASN A 52 -2.07 16.53 -8.79
CA ASN A 52 -3.32 16.90 -8.09
C ASN A 52 -4.45 17.28 -9.07
N ASN A 53 -4.11 17.94 -10.19
CA ASN A 53 -5.09 18.34 -11.20
C ASN A 53 -5.71 17.11 -11.87
N THR A 54 -4.89 16.10 -12.16
CA THR A 54 -5.33 14.82 -12.73
C THR A 54 -6.28 14.12 -11.75
N LEU A 55 -5.92 14.05 -10.47
CA LEU A 55 -6.77 13.47 -9.44
C LEU A 55 -8.11 14.21 -9.34
N ASP A 56 -8.13 15.54 -9.40
CA ASP A 56 -9.38 16.31 -9.42
C ASP A 56 -10.26 16.02 -10.64
N ILE A 57 -9.65 15.82 -11.81
CA ILE A 57 -10.39 15.38 -13.00
C ILE A 57 -11.00 13.98 -12.77
N TRP A 58 -10.25 13.05 -12.18
CA TRP A 58 -10.73 11.69 -11.91
C TRP A 58 -11.88 11.69 -10.89
N ILE A 59 -11.79 12.51 -9.83
CA ILE A 59 -12.89 12.71 -8.89
C ILE A 59 -14.15 13.21 -9.60
N ARG A 60 -14.01 14.19 -10.52
CA ARG A 60 -15.14 14.67 -11.35
C ARG A 60 -15.69 13.60 -12.30
N LYS A 61 -14.83 12.68 -12.76
CA LYS A 61 -15.22 11.51 -13.57
C LYS A 61 -15.83 10.36 -12.76
N GLY A 62 -16.02 10.52 -11.44
CA GLY A 62 -16.68 9.53 -10.60
C GLY A 62 -15.73 8.58 -9.87
N MET A 63 -14.45 8.94 -9.72
CA MET A 63 -13.52 8.17 -8.90
C MET A 63 -14.04 8.05 -7.45
N PRO A 64 -14.07 6.83 -6.87
CA PRO A 64 -14.63 6.59 -5.55
C PRO A 64 -13.82 7.30 -4.47
N HIS A 65 -14.52 8.02 -3.61
CA HIS A 65 -13.94 8.78 -2.51
C HIS A 65 -14.93 8.94 -1.36
N ILE A 66 -14.40 9.17 -0.16
CA ILE A 66 -15.16 9.41 1.06
C ILE A 66 -14.92 10.86 1.47
N ARG A 67 -15.99 11.65 1.60
CA ARG A 67 -15.92 13.04 2.07
C ARG A 67 -16.39 13.13 3.51
N ILE A 68 -15.53 13.63 4.39
CA ILE A 68 -15.83 13.89 5.81
C ILE A 68 -15.53 15.35 6.09
N GLY A 69 -16.58 16.17 6.18
CA GLY A 69 -16.47 17.62 6.29
C GLY A 69 -15.72 18.23 5.10
N LYS A 70 -14.60 18.92 5.38
CA LYS A 70 -13.70 19.51 4.37
C LYS A 70 -12.64 18.54 3.84
N THR A 71 -12.54 17.34 4.41
CA THR A 71 -11.50 16.37 4.06
C THR A 71 -12.02 15.30 3.12
N ILE A 72 -11.14 14.82 2.25
CA ILE A 72 -11.38 13.71 1.34
C ILE A 72 -10.41 12.57 1.64
N ARG A 73 -10.92 11.35 1.52
CA ARG A 73 -10.24 10.10 1.82
C ARG A 73 -10.52 9.09 0.70
N PHE A 74 -9.54 8.25 0.40
CA PHE A 74 -9.60 7.30 -0.71
C PHE A 74 -9.21 5.91 -0.24
N ASP A 75 -10.10 4.95 -0.46
CA ASP A 75 -9.81 3.54 -0.22
C ASP A 75 -9.06 2.93 -1.41
N LYS A 76 -7.95 2.23 -1.14
CA LYS A 76 -7.09 1.66 -2.20
C LYS A 76 -7.84 0.62 -3.05
N ASP A 77 -8.66 -0.22 -2.44
CA ASP A 77 -9.38 -1.27 -3.16
C ASP A 77 -10.46 -0.68 -4.07
N SER A 78 -11.12 0.37 -3.62
CA SER A 78 -12.10 1.11 -4.41
C SER A 78 -11.45 1.81 -5.60
N ILE A 79 -10.27 2.43 -5.42
CA ILE A 79 -9.49 2.98 -6.52
C ILE A 79 -9.13 1.89 -7.54
N ARG A 80 -8.61 0.75 -7.08
CA ARG A 80 -8.25 -0.39 -7.95
C ARG A 80 -9.45 -0.86 -8.78
N ARG A 81 -10.61 -1.07 -8.14
CA ARG A 81 -11.83 -1.50 -8.84
C ARG A 81 -12.26 -0.49 -9.92
N TRP A 82 -12.19 0.79 -9.62
CA TRP A 82 -12.52 1.85 -10.57
C TRP A 82 -11.55 1.88 -11.77
N MET A 83 -10.25 1.69 -11.53
CA MET A 83 -9.26 1.61 -12.61
C MET A 83 -9.50 0.42 -13.56
N ILE A 84 -9.83 -0.76 -13.01
CA ILE A 84 -10.18 -1.95 -13.81
C ILE A 84 -11.45 -1.71 -14.64
N GLN A 85 -12.45 -1.03 -14.07
CA GLN A 85 -13.68 -0.69 -14.79
C GLN A 85 -13.42 0.29 -15.94
N LEU A 86 -12.53 1.26 -15.75
CA LEU A 86 -12.12 2.19 -16.80
C LEU A 86 -11.39 1.50 -17.94
N GLU A 87 -10.48 0.57 -17.65
CA GLU A 87 -9.76 -0.21 -18.67
C GLU A 87 -10.73 -0.94 -19.60
N ASN A 88 -11.80 -1.53 -19.07
CA ASN A 88 -12.82 -2.22 -19.88
C ASN A 88 -13.71 -1.29 -20.74
N HIS A 89 -13.58 0.03 -20.59
CA HIS A 89 -14.34 1.02 -21.37
C HIS A 89 -13.49 1.71 -22.46
N PHE A 90 -12.21 1.32 -22.61
CA PHE A 90 -11.33 1.74 -23.70
C PHE A 90 -11.06 0.56 -24.64
#